data_AF-T1G8C7-F1
#
_entry.id   AF-T1G8C7-F1
#
_cell.length_a   1.000
_cell.length_b   1.000
_cell.length_c   1.000
_cell.angle_alpha   90.00
_cell.angle_beta   90.00
_cell.angle_gamma   90.00
#
_symmetry.space_group_name_H-M   'P 1'
#
loop_
_entity.id
_entity.type
_entity.pdbx_description
1 polymer ?
#
loop_
_entity_poly.entity_id
_entity_poly.type
_entity_poly.pdbx_seq_one_letter_code
_entity_poly.pdbx_strand_id
1 'polypeptide(L)'
;MVVFTKEQLMCICEVLLKECKYDKLRELLVSNEFRTYENDIFVLVRIKVHLHYSEYDSVYHLIMNRLFNKCYHKELQMLWDEAHYRQYQTKKGLLMTTDKFRIRKKHPYPATIWDGEGESYGVKVRVRMQLNKSFQMNHYPTESEKVRLCKETSLTRVQINNWFKNKRQRFKTKNFGKNDSDEDDDLEMLDDSRK
;
A
#
# COMPACT_ATOMS: atom_id res chain seq x y z
N MET A 1 5.99 39.81 -18.68
CA MET A 1 5.54 38.57 -18.01
C MET A 1 4.30 38.08 -18.74
N VAL A 2 4.38 36.95 -19.44
CA VAL A 2 3.20 36.34 -20.05
C VAL A 2 2.38 35.74 -18.91
N VAL A 3 1.17 36.27 -18.68
CA VAL A 3 0.27 35.78 -17.63
C VAL A 3 -0.70 34.81 -18.27
N PHE A 4 -0.52 33.52 -18.00
CA PHE A 4 -1.46 32.49 -18.45
C PHE A 4 -2.67 32.41 -17.51
N THR A 5 -3.84 32.13 -18.06
CA THR A 5 -5.02 31.78 -17.25
C THR A 5 -4.87 30.37 -16.66
N LYS A 6 -5.72 30.02 -15.68
CA LYS A 6 -5.70 28.67 -15.07
C LYS A 6 -5.99 27.59 -16.12
N GLU A 7 -6.92 27.85 -17.04
CA GLU A 7 -7.31 26.95 -18.11
C GLU A 7 -6.18 26.73 -19.11
N GLN A 8 -5.49 27.82 -19.48
CA GLN A 8 -4.31 27.75 -20.34
C GLN A 8 -3.19 26.95 -19.67
N LEU A 9 -2.92 27.19 -18.38
CA LEU A 9 -1.92 26.44 -17.63
C LEU A 9 -2.27 24.95 -17.52
N MET A 10 -3.54 24.59 -17.31
CA MET A 10 -3.98 23.19 -17.29
C MET A 10 -3.71 22.51 -18.62
N CYS A 11 -4.09 23.15 -19.73
CA CYS A 11 -3.84 22.64 -21.08
C CYS A 11 -2.34 22.47 -21.35
N ILE A 12 -1.52 23.48 -21.03
CA ILE A 12 -0.07 23.41 -21.21
C ILE A 12 0.53 22.28 -20.36
N CYS A 13 0.12 22.13 -19.10
CA CYS A 13 0.59 21.06 -18.23
C CYS A 13 0.23 19.67 -18.79
N GLU A 14 -0.98 19.51 -19.32
CA GLU A 14 -1.43 18.25 -19.92
C GLU A 14 -0.57 17.88 -21.15
N VAL A 15 -0.32 18.83 -22.04
CA VAL A 15 0.53 18.61 -23.22
C VAL A 15 1.96 18.26 -22.81
N LEU A 16 2.55 19.03 -21.89
CA LEU A 16 3.93 18.78 -21.45
C LEU A 16 4.07 17.46 -20.69
N LEU A 17 3.04 17.02 -19.95
CA LEU A 17 3.01 15.70 -19.33
C LEU A 17 2.95 14.57 -20.36
N LYS A 18 2.12 14.71 -21.41
CA LYS A 18 2.06 13.73 -22.51
C LYS A 18 3.39 13.61 -23.27
N GLU A 19 4.10 14.71 -23.42
CA GLU A 19 5.40 14.75 -24.08
C GLU A 19 6.58 14.43 -23.12
N CYS A 20 6.32 14.13 -21.85
CA CYS A 20 7.34 13.89 -20.82
C CYS A 20 8.37 15.03 -20.67
N LYS A 21 7.98 16.29 -20.92
CA LYS A 21 8.86 17.48 -20.83
C LYS A 21 8.89 18.04 -19.40
N TYR A 22 9.45 17.26 -18.47
CA TYR A 22 9.46 17.58 -17.04
C TYR A 22 10.25 18.85 -16.68
N ASP A 23 11.33 19.18 -17.41
CA ASP A 23 12.11 20.41 -17.17
C ASP A 23 11.25 21.67 -17.42
N LYS A 24 10.51 21.68 -18.54
CA LYS A 24 9.61 22.78 -18.89
C LYS A 24 8.43 22.87 -17.91
N LEU A 25 7.94 21.73 -17.40
CA LEU A 25 6.91 21.72 -16.36
C LEU A 25 7.41 22.36 -15.07
N ARG A 26 8.64 22.03 -14.64
CA ARG A 26 9.24 22.61 -13.43
C ARG A 26 9.36 24.13 -13.55
N GLU A 27 9.89 24.62 -14.67
CA GLU A 27 10.02 26.06 -14.94
C GLU A 27 8.66 26.77 -14.97
N LEU A 28 7.66 26.18 -15.64
CA LEU A 28 6.31 26.73 -15.73
C LEU A 28 5.64 26.84 -14.36
N LEU A 29 5.77 25.81 -13.51
CA LEU A 29 5.20 25.78 -12.17
C LEU A 29 5.83 26.81 -11.24
N VAL A 30 7.17 26.96 -11.30
CA VAL A 30 7.88 27.98 -10.52
C VAL A 30 7.49 29.39 -10.98
N SER A 31 7.42 29.61 -12.29
CA SER A 31 7.06 30.92 -12.87
C SER A 31 5.61 31.33 -12.57
N ASN A 32 4.75 30.39 -12.18
CA ASN A 32 3.33 30.60 -11.89
C ASN A 32 2.94 30.13 -10.48
N GLU A 33 3.87 30.19 -9.51
CA GLU A 33 3.70 29.60 -8.18
C GLU A 33 2.43 30.08 -7.47
N PHE A 34 2.15 31.40 -7.49
CA PHE A 34 0.95 32.00 -6.89
C PHE A 34 -0.38 31.47 -7.45
N ARG A 35 -0.41 31.00 -8.71
CA ARG A 35 -1.64 30.51 -9.36
C ARG A 35 -1.80 28.99 -9.26
N THR A 36 -0.72 28.29 -8.93
CA THR A 36 -0.63 26.83 -9.03
C THR A 36 -0.65 26.13 -7.67
N TYR A 37 -0.31 26.83 -6.58
CA TYR A 37 -0.17 26.20 -5.26
C TYR A 37 -1.48 25.63 -4.69
N GLU A 38 -2.62 26.27 -4.95
CA GLU A 38 -3.90 25.90 -4.33
C GLU A 38 -4.68 24.81 -5.06
N ASN A 39 -4.39 24.54 -6.34
CA ASN A 39 -5.21 23.63 -7.15
C ASN A 39 -4.61 22.22 -7.19
N ASP A 40 -5.43 21.23 -6.85
CA ASP A 40 -5.09 19.79 -6.82
C ASP A 40 -4.35 19.33 -8.08
N ILE A 41 -4.78 19.78 -9.26
CA ILE A 41 -4.21 19.39 -10.56
C ILE A 41 -2.76 19.84 -10.68
N PHE A 42 -2.47 21.09 -10.33
CA PHE A 42 -1.10 21.60 -10.43
C PHE A 42 -0.20 21.01 -9.35
N VAL A 43 -0.73 20.72 -8.16
CA VAL A 43 0.00 19.99 -7.12
C VAL A 43 0.30 18.56 -7.56
N LEU A 44 -0.63 17.86 -8.23
CA LEU A 44 -0.40 16.56 -8.85
C LEU A 44 0.71 16.61 -9.89
N VAL A 45 0.70 17.63 -10.76
CA VAL A 45 1.77 17.83 -11.75
C VAL A 45 3.11 18.07 -11.03
N ARG A 46 3.12 18.88 -9.97
CA ARG A 46 4.31 19.13 -9.14
C ARG A 46 4.85 17.83 -8.51
N ILE A 47 3.97 16.97 -7.98
CA ILE A 47 4.33 15.65 -7.45
C ILE A 47 4.99 14.79 -8.55
N LYS A 48 4.40 14.74 -9.75
CA LYS A 48 4.97 13.98 -10.89
C LYS A 48 6.35 14.51 -11.29
N VAL A 49 6.55 15.83 -11.27
CA VAL A 49 7.84 16.47 -11.54
C VAL A 49 8.87 16.07 -10.47
N HIS A 50 8.55 16.18 -9.17
CA HIS A 50 9.45 15.76 -8.10
C HIS A 50 9.80 14.26 -8.18
N LEU A 51 8.83 13.42 -8.52
CA LEU A 51 9.04 11.98 -8.71
C LEU A 51 10.01 11.69 -9.87
N HIS A 52 9.97 12.48 -10.95
CA HIS A 52 10.90 12.36 -12.06
C HIS A 52 12.34 12.68 -11.65
N TYR A 53 12.56 13.73 -10.85
CA TYR A 53 13.89 14.10 -10.34
C TYR A 53 14.35 13.29 -9.13
N SER A 54 13.60 12.25 -8.73
CA SER A 54 13.89 11.43 -7.54
C SER A 54 13.94 12.23 -6.23
N GLU A 55 13.23 13.37 -6.19
CA GLU A 55 13.09 14.22 -5.00
C GLU A 55 11.95 13.67 -4.11
N TYR A 56 12.16 12.46 -3.56
CA TYR A 56 11.10 11.70 -2.89
C TYR A 56 10.56 12.38 -1.63
N ASP A 57 11.41 13.06 -0.85
CA ASP A 57 10.97 13.76 0.37
C ASP A 57 9.93 14.85 0.08
N SER A 58 10.10 15.57 -1.04
CA SER A 58 9.13 16.55 -1.53
C SER A 58 7.81 15.89 -1.94
N VAL A 59 7.87 14.72 -2.58
CA VAL A 59 6.68 13.92 -2.93
C VAL A 59 5.90 13.54 -1.67
N TYR A 60 6.58 13.00 -0.66
CA TYR A 60 5.94 12.61 0.59
C TYR A 60 5.33 13.80 1.32
N HIS A 61 6.08 14.91 1.39
CA HIS A 61 5.61 16.13 2.03
C HIS A 61 4.33 16.66 1.37
N LEU A 62 4.28 16.74 0.04
CA LEU A 62 3.10 17.23 -0.68
C LEU A 62 1.87 16.33 -0.50
N ILE A 63 2.06 15.01 -0.49
CA ILE A 63 0.97 14.05 -0.33
C ILE A 63 0.47 14.05 1.13
N MET A 64 1.36 14.13 2.13
CA MET A 64 0.99 14.01 3.54
C MET A 64 0.37 15.28 4.15
N ASN A 65 0.69 16.47 3.62
CA ASN A 65 0.30 17.73 4.25
C ASN A 65 -0.89 18.43 3.59
N ARG A 66 -1.45 17.85 2.51
CA ARG A 66 -2.52 18.47 1.74
C ARG A 66 -3.70 17.51 1.56
N LEU A 67 -4.91 18.01 1.79
CA LEU A 67 -6.13 17.29 1.44
C LEU A 67 -6.38 17.39 -0.07
N PHE A 68 -6.66 16.26 -0.70
CA PHE A 68 -7.00 16.19 -2.11
C PHE A 68 -8.44 15.75 -2.29
N ASN A 69 -9.05 16.17 -3.39
CA ASN A 69 -10.33 15.63 -3.82
C ASN A 69 -10.24 14.11 -3.99
N LYS A 70 -11.27 13.40 -3.53
CA LYS A 70 -11.37 11.94 -3.60
C LYS A 70 -11.17 11.38 -5.01
N CYS A 71 -11.51 12.14 -6.06
CA CYS A 71 -11.28 11.72 -7.44
C CYS A 71 -9.79 11.48 -7.76
N TYR A 72 -8.87 12.14 -7.06
CA TYR A 72 -7.42 12.01 -7.26
C TYR A 72 -6.76 11.00 -6.33
N HIS A 73 -7.46 10.45 -5.32
CA HIS A 73 -6.86 9.57 -4.31
C HIS A 73 -6.21 8.33 -4.93
N LYS A 74 -6.85 7.71 -5.92
CA LYS A 74 -6.29 6.53 -6.60
C LYS A 74 -4.98 6.84 -7.32
N GLU A 75 -4.91 8.00 -7.99
CA GLU A 75 -3.70 8.44 -8.68
C GLU A 75 -2.58 8.77 -7.67
N LEU A 76 -2.92 9.43 -6.56
CA LEU A 76 -1.98 9.75 -5.48
C LEU A 76 -1.43 8.50 -4.80
N GLN A 77 -2.27 7.48 -4.57
CA GLN A 77 -1.85 6.19 -4.02
C GLN A 77 -0.85 5.49 -4.96
N MET A 78 -1.10 5.54 -6.28
CA MET A 78 -0.16 5.01 -7.27
C MET A 78 1.18 5.76 -7.24
N LEU A 79 1.16 7.08 -7.14
CA LEU A 79 2.37 7.92 -7.06
C LEU A 79 3.14 7.69 -5.74
N TRP A 80 2.44 7.52 -4.63
CA TRP A 80 3.02 7.16 -3.33
C TRP A 80 3.75 5.83 -3.38
N ASP A 81 3.07 4.81 -3.90
CA ASP A 81 3.64 3.49 -4.13
C ASP A 81 4.86 3.56 -5.05
N GLU A 82 4.75 4.26 -6.17
CA GLU A 82 5.83 4.41 -7.13
C GLU A 82 7.05 5.12 -6.55
N ALA A 83 6.85 6.19 -5.78
CA ALA A 83 7.93 6.90 -5.09
C ALA A 83 8.71 5.96 -4.17
N HIS A 84 8.02 5.20 -3.32
CA HIS A 84 8.69 4.23 -2.46
C HIS A 84 9.33 3.09 -3.25
N TYR A 85 8.68 2.55 -4.28
CA TYR A 85 9.28 1.49 -5.09
C TYR A 85 10.57 1.95 -5.76
N ARG A 86 10.58 3.14 -6.38
CA ARG A 86 11.79 3.69 -7.00
C ARG A 86 12.90 3.91 -5.97
N GLN A 87 12.57 4.49 -4.80
CA GLN A 87 13.54 4.72 -3.72
C GLN A 87 14.19 3.40 -3.22
N TYR A 88 13.40 2.33 -3.09
CA TYR A 88 13.91 1.02 -2.68
C TYR A 88 14.62 0.28 -3.83
N GLN A 89 14.20 0.47 -5.09
CA GLN A 89 14.87 -0.07 -6.27
C GLN A 89 16.30 0.47 -6.40
N THR A 90 16.52 1.76 -6.11
CA THR A 90 17.87 2.34 -6.13
C THR A 90 18.82 1.65 -5.15
N LYS A 91 18.31 1.11 -4.03
CA LYS A 91 19.13 0.44 -3.00
C LYS A 91 19.29 -1.06 -3.22
N LYS A 92 18.24 -1.74 -3.71
CA LYS A 92 18.18 -3.21 -3.78
C LYS A 92 18.28 -3.75 -5.22
N GLY A 93 18.01 -2.92 -6.23
CA GLY A 93 17.77 -3.35 -7.60
C GLY A 93 16.32 -3.82 -7.81
N LEU A 94 16.13 -4.94 -8.50
CA LEU A 94 14.79 -5.43 -8.85
C LEU A 94 13.96 -5.79 -7.60
N LEU A 95 12.75 -5.21 -7.50
CA LEU A 95 11.79 -5.54 -6.44
C LEU A 95 10.88 -6.69 -6.85
N MET A 96 10.88 -7.75 -6.05
CA MET A 96 9.89 -8.82 -6.19
C MET A 96 8.52 -8.39 -5.66
N THR A 97 7.49 -9.17 -5.96
CA THR A 97 6.12 -8.98 -5.45
C THR A 97 6.05 -8.91 -3.93
N THR A 98 6.84 -9.74 -3.25
CA THR A 98 6.94 -9.76 -1.78
C THR A 98 7.61 -8.51 -1.22
N ASP A 99 8.54 -7.90 -1.96
CA ASP A 99 9.18 -6.65 -1.55
C ASP A 99 8.21 -5.48 -1.68
N LYS A 100 7.49 -5.38 -2.80
CA LYS A 100 6.44 -4.36 -2.98
C LYS A 100 5.39 -4.45 -1.87
N PHE A 101 4.97 -5.66 -1.49
CA PHE A 101 4.06 -5.88 -0.37
C PHE A 101 4.64 -5.38 0.97
N ARG A 102 5.91 -5.71 1.28
CA ARG A 102 6.56 -5.24 2.52
C ARG A 102 6.69 -3.72 2.56
N ILE A 103 6.97 -3.10 1.41
CA ILE A 103 7.07 -1.64 1.27
C ILE A 103 5.72 -0.99 1.59
N ARG A 104 4.62 -1.44 0.95
CA ARG A 104 3.27 -0.91 1.24
C ARG A 104 2.87 -1.09 2.70
N LYS A 105 3.21 -2.24 3.29
CA LYS A 105 2.94 -2.50 4.71
C LYS A 105 3.74 -1.57 5.64
N LYS A 106 4.99 -1.26 5.27
CA LYS A 106 5.86 -0.37 6.04
C LYS A 106 5.46 1.10 5.88
N HIS A 107 4.95 1.46 4.72
CA HIS A 107 4.60 2.83 4.33
C HIS A 107 3.13 2.91 3.90
N PRO A 108 2.18 2.80 4.86
CA PRO A 108 0.76 2.90 4.55
C PRO A 108 0.42 4.27 3.97
N TYR A 109 -0.67 4.34 3.22
CA TYR A 109 -1.14 5.60 2.66
C TYR A 109 -1.50 6.59 3.78
N PRO A 110 -1.12 7.87 3.64
CA PRO A 110 -1.50 8.88 4.61
C PRO A 110 -3.00 9.17 4.57
N ALA A 111 -3.54 9.62 5.70
CA ALA A 111 -4.98 9.91 5.88
C ALA A 111 -5.52 10.98 4.91
N THR A 112 -4.63 11.75 4.27
CA THR A 112 -4.96 12.74 3.26
C THR A 112 -5.47 12.15 1.93
N ILE A 113 -5.09 10.90 1.63
CA ILE A 113 -5.42 10.20 0.38
C ILE A 113 -6.07 8.83 0.63
N TRP A 114 -6.39 8.53 1.89
CA TRP A 114 -6.92 7.24 2.33
C TRP A 114 -7.77 7.41 3.59
N ASP A 115 -9.01 6.94 3.55
CA ASP A 115 -9.98 7.03 4.65
C ASP A 115 -9.89 5.86 5.66
N GLY A 116 -8.92 4.95 5.47
CA GLY A 116 -8.77 3.78 6.33
C GLY A 116 -9.72 2.63 5.98
N GLU A 117 -10.62 2.81 5.00
CA GLU A 117 -11.56 1.78 4.57
C GLU A 117 -10.93 0.84 3.54
N GLY A 118 -10.19 -0.16 4.03
CA GLY A 118 -9.87 -1.34 3.22
C GLY A 118 -8.40 -1.72 3.16
N GLU A 119 -7.99 -2.56 4.09
CA GLU A 119 -7.28 -3.82 3.83
C GLU A 119 -6.68 -4.25 5.18
N SER A 120 -7.49 -4.98 5.97
CA SER A 120 -6.92 -5.86 6.99
C SER A 120 -6.09 -6.90 6.25
N TYR A 121 -4.82 -6.58 5.98
CA TYR A 121 -3.84 -7.48 5.39
C TYR A 121 -3.50 -8.57 6.40
N GLY A 122 -4.41 -9.53 6.46
CA GLY A 122 -4.39 -10.62 7.41
C GLY A 122 -5.74 -11.31 7.41
N VAL A 123 -5.70 -12.63 7.47
CA VAL A 123 -6.88 -13.43 7.78
C VAL A 123 -7.53 -12.86 9.06
N LYS A 124 -8.83 -12.58 9.06
CA LYS A 124 -9.55 -12.08 10.26
C LYS A 124 -9.29 -13.01 11.45
N VAL A 125 -9.21 -12.50 12.67
CA VAL A 125 -8.88 -13.30 13.88
C VAL A 125 -9.73 -14.58 13.97
N ARG A 126 -11.05 -14.45 13.79
CA ARG A 126 -11.98 -15.59 13.75
C ARG A 126 -11.61 -16.64 12.70
N VAL A 127 -11.21 -16.20 11.51
CA VAL A 127 -10.80 -17.09 10.43
C VAL A 127 -9.44 -17.73 10.75
N ARG A 128 -8.50 -17.02 11.40
CA ARG A 128 -7.22 -17.59 11.84
C ARG A 128 -7.44 -18.72 12.86
N MET A 129 -8.34 -18.51 13.82
CA MET A 129 -8.70 -19.53 14.81
C MET A 129 -9.26 -20.79 14.15
N GLN A 130 -10.18 -20.64 13.19
CA GLN A 130 -10.73 -21.78 12.44
C GLN A 130 -9.66 -22.56 11.67
N LEU A 131 -8.76 -21.87 10.97
CA LEU A 131 -7.67 -22.50 10.23
C LEU A 131 -6.67 -23.18 11.16
N ASN A 132 -6.32 -22.56 12.29
CA ASN A 132 -5.45 -23.16 13.32
C ASN A 132 -6.07 -24.42 13.92
N LYS A 133 -7.36 -24.40 14.28
CA LYS A 133 -8.07 -25.58 14.78
C LYS A 133 -8.06 -26.72 13.76
N SER A 134 -8.34 -26.41 12.50
CA SER A 134 -8.26 -27.41 11.42
C SER A 134 -6.83 -27.93 11.22
N PHE A 135 -5.82 -27.08 11.36
CA PHE A 135 -4.42 -27.48 11.24
C PHE A 135 -4.01 -28.44 12.35
N GLN A 136 -4.41 -28.19 13.60
CA GLN A 136 -4.13 -29.09 14.73
C GLN A 136 -4.74 -30.48 14.53
N MET A 137 -5.91 -30.56 13.90
CA MET A 137 -6.55 -31.84 13.55
C MET A 137 -5.83 -32.55 12.40
N ASN A 138 -5.47 -31.80 11.35
CA ASN A 138 -4.79 -32.36 10.19
C ASN A 138 -3.90 -31.30 9.49
N HIS A 139 -2.59 -31.55 9.44
CA HIS A 139 -1.60 -30.66 8.82
C HIS A 139 -1.70 -30.61 7.27
N TYR A 140 -2.37 -31.61 6.67
CA TYR A 140 -2.56 -31.76 5.23
C TYR A 140 -4.06 -31.99 4.93
N PRO A 141 -4.86 -30.91 4.88
CA PRO A 141 -6.30 -31.04 4.76
C PRO A 141 -6.69 -31.72 3.45
N THR A 142 -7.66 -32.63 3.55
CA THR A 142 -8.29 -33.31 2.44
C THR A 142 -9.11 -32.34 1.58
N GLU A 143 -9.51 -32.77 0.39
CA GLU A 143 -10.23 -31.89 -0.53
C GLU A 143 -11.60 -31.45 0.01
N SER A 144 -12.28 -32.35 0.74
CA SER A 144 -13.52 -32.06 1.45
C SER A 144 -13.33 -31.05 2.58
N GLU A 145 -12.25 -31.17 3.36
CA GLU A 145 -11.90 -30.20 4.41
C GLU A 145 -11.59 -28.82 3.83
N LYS A 146 -10.89 -28.75 2.69
CA LYS A 146 -10.67 -27.47 1.99
C LYS A 146 -11.98 -26.86 1.51
N VAL A 147 -12.92 -27.66 0.97
CA VAL A 147 -14.27 -27.17 0.60
C VAL A 147 -14.99 -26.59 1.82
N ARG A 148 -14.98 -27.30 2.96
CA ARG A 148 -15.59 -26.83 4.19
C ARG A 148 -14.97 -25.51 4.66
N LEU A 149 -13.64 -25.44 4.72
CA LEU A 149 -12.93 -24.23 5.13
C LEU A 149 -13.22 -23.05 4.19
N CYS A 150 -13.26 -23.25 2.88
CA CYS A 150 -13.64 -22.19 1.95
C CYS A 150 -15.04 -21.62 2.24
N LYS A 151 -16.02 -22.49 2.56
CA LYS A 151 -17.38 -22.07 2.92
C LYS A 151 -17.42 -21.31 4.25
N GLU A 152 -16.72 -21.80 5.27
CA GLU A 152 -16.74 -21.23 6.63
C GLU A 152 -15.95 -19.92 6.76
N THR A 153 -14.87 -19.77 5.97
CA THR A 153 -13.92 -18.66 6.09
C THR A 153 -14.07 -17.60 5.01
N SER A 154 -14.89 -17.89 3.98
CA SER A 154 -14.99 -17.10 2.75
C SER A 154 -13.65 -16.89 2.03
N LEU A 155 -12.63 -17.72 2.33
CA LEU A 155 -11.35 -17.72 1.63
C LEU A 155 -11.41 -18.62 0.39
N THR A 156 -10.70 -18.20 -0.65
CA THR A 156 -10.51 -19.00 -1.86
C THR A 156 -9.67 -20.24 -1.58
N ARG A 157 -9.83 -21.27 -2.42
CA ARG A 157 -9.04 -22.51 -2.32
C ARG A 157 -7.54 -22.27 -2.37
N VAL A 158 -7.11 -21.30 -3.18
CA VAL A 158 -5.71 -20.88 -3.29
C VAL A 158 -5.21 -20.28 -1.97
N GLN A 159 -6.01 -19.41 -1.33
CA GLN A 159 -5.66 -18.82 -0.03
C GLN A 159 -5.55 -19.89 1.06
N ILE A 160 -6.48 -20.86 1.11
CA ILE A 160 -6.41 -21.99 2.05
C ILE A 160 -5.14 -22.83 1.80
N ASN A 161 -4.87 -23.21 0.55
CA ASN A 161 -3.68 -23.98 0.20
C ASN A 161 -2.38 -23.26 0.61
N ASN A 162 -2.29 -21.96 0.31
CA ASN A 162 -1.15 -21.13 0.68
C ASN A 162 -1.01 -20.98 2.19
N TRP A 163 -2.11 -20.83 2.92
CA TRP A 163 -2.08 -20.75 4.38
C TRP A 163 -1.51 -22.02 5.01
N PHE A 164 -2.00 -23.21 4.60
CA PHE A 164 -1.50 -24.49 5.12
C PHE A 164 -0.03 -24.74 4.73
N LYS A 165 0.36 -24.39 3.50
CA LYS A 165 1.76 -24.46 3.05
C LYS A 165 2.66 -23.60 3.95
N ASN A 166 2.28 -22.34 4.17
CA ASN A 166 3.05 -21.40 4.98
C ASN A 166 3.08 -21.82 6.47
N LYS A 167 1.97 -22.33 7.01
CA LYS A 167 1.89 -22.83 8.40
C LYS A 167 2.82 -24.03 8.61
N ARG A 168 2.87 -24.98 7.67
CA ARG A 168 3.81 -26.11 7.74
C ARG A 168 5.27 -25.68 7.64
N GLN A 169 5.59 -24.71 6.79
CA GLN A 169 6.95 -24.18 6.70
C GLN A 169 7.40 -23.59 8.05
N ARG A 170 6.56 -22.75 8.66
CA ARG A 170 6.82 -22.17 9.99
C ARG A 170 6.89 -23.24 11.09
N PHE A 171 6.01 -24.24 11.06
CA PHE A 171 6.00 -25.35 12.02
C PHE A 171 7.30 -26.17 11.94
N LYS A 172 7.79 -26.48 10.73
CA LYS A 172 9.07 -27.14 10.54
C LYS A 172 10.23 -26.30 11.08
N THR A 173 10.29 -25.01 10.76
CA THR A 173 11.36 -24.14 11.25
C THR A 173 11.38 -24.03 12.78
N LYS A 174 10.22 -24.01 13.45
CA LYS A 174 10.13 -24.03 14.92
C LYS A 174 10.60 -25.34 15.54
N ASN A 175 10.35 -26.48 14.89
CA ASN A 175 10.75 -27.79 15.42
C ASN A 175 12.25 -28.11 15.21
N PHE A 176 12.92 -27.45 14.26
CA PHE A 176 14.35 -27.64 13.99
C PHE A 176 15.26 -26.56 14.59
N GLY A 177 14.69 -25.50 15.17
CA GLY A 177 15.42 -24.46 15.89
C GLY A 177 14.75 -24.16 17.22
N LYS A 178 15.17 -24.85 18.29
CA LYS A 178 14.91 -24.38 19.66
C LYS A 178 15.52 -22.99 19.81
N ASN A 179 14.68 -21.98 19.94
CA ASN A 179 14.87 -20.82 20.82
C ASN A 179 13.52 -20.13 20.97
N ASP A 180 13.15 -19.93 22.24
CA ASP A 180 11.89 -19.42 22.75
C ASP A 180 11.60 -17.98 22.33
N SER A 181 10.29 -17.69 22.28
CA SER A 181 9.57 -16.40 22.33
C SER A 181 8.60 -16.28 21.16
N ASP A 182 7.33 -16.66 21.38
CA ASP A 182 6.12 -16.13 20.74
C ASP A 182 4.87 -16.90 21.27
N GLU A 183 4.84 -17.24 22.58
CA GLU A 183 3.61 -17.66 23.28
C GLU A 183 2.87 -16.46 23.90
N ASP A 184 3.34 -15.23 23.69
CA ASP A 184 2.78 -14.00 24.27
C ASP A 184 1.79 -13.26 23.32
N ASP A 185 0.88 -13.98 22.66
CA ASP A 185 -0.24 -13.35 21.94
C ASP A 185 -1.60 -14.01 22.26
N ASP A 186 -1.62 -14.98 23.20
CA ASP A 186 -2.81 -15.76 23.58
C ASP A 186 -3.43 -15.32 24.94
N LEU A 187 -2.98 -14.22 25.55
CA LEU A 187 -3.55 -13.69 26.80
C LEU A 187 -3.74 -12.16 26.76
N GLU A 188 -4.71 -11.69 25.99
CA GLU A 188 -5.54 -10.56 26.40
C GLU A 188 -6.86 -10.59 25.62
N MET A 189 -7.96 -10.28 26.30
CA MET A 189 -9.34 -10.10 25.78
C MET A 189 -10.27 -11.31 25.80
N LEU A 190 -10.28 -12.06 26.92
CA LEU A 190 -11.52 -12.60 27.48
C LEU A 190 -11.78 -11.94 28.84
N ASP A 191 -12.32 -10.73 28.85
CA ASP A 191 -13.45 -10.29 29.72
C ASP A 191 -13.74 -8.79 29.48
N ASP A 192 -14.90 -8.45 28.92
CA ASP A 192 -15.95 -7.80 29.71
C ASP A 192 -17.22 -7.68 28.85
N SER A 193 -18.17 -8.55 29.18
CA SER A 193 -19.57 -8.32 28.86
C SER A 193 -20.10 -7.25 29.82
N ARG A 194 -20.20 -5.98 29.37
CA ARG A 194 -21.18 -5.01 29.93
C ARG A 194 -21.26 -3.69 29.14
N LYS A 195 -22.15 -3.66 28.14
CA LYS A 195 -23.28 -2.71 27.95
C LYS A 195 -23.82 -2.76 26.53
#